data_AF-A0A1E7XXQ0-F1
#
_entry.id   AF-A0A1E7XXQ0-F1
#
_cell.length_a   1.000
_cell.length_b   1.000
_cell.length_c   1.000
_cell.angle_alpha   90.00
_cell.angle_beta   90.00
_cell.angle_gamma   90.00
#
_symmetry.space_group_name_H-M   'P 1'
#
loop_
_entity.id
_entity.type
_entity.pdbx_description
1 polymer ?
#
loop_
_entity_poly.entity_id
_entity_poly.type
_entity_poly.pdbx_seq_one_letter_code
_entity_poly.pdbx_strand_id
1 'polypeptide(L)'
;MISAFLDTNVLLGITETDLLLSLSETGGMLRPYWSEYVFDELKEHLPERLEESGSEDAFRKACRRIDAMRYAFPESMVPASKWELYSSIAEKYVNDLDDTQILAGTIACNADCLVTDNLKDFDIKGIQRLFGISTTSTDMFLQTVFHCHPTVFWDSAEKMVRRHNKPPQTLEELSNILKDHGRTGIASDMEAEARKRQITSLPRVSQHQGRDSLGRFTAIQGDDSDLFDVWGPNGNGY
;
A
#
# COMPACT_ATOMS: atom_id res chain seq x y z
N MET A 1 5.89 9.37 -10.22
CA MET A 1 4.92 9.39 -9.11
C MET A 1 3.54 9.30 -9.72
N ILE A 2 2.77 8.28 -9.36
CA ILE A 2 1.42 8.04 -9.88
C ILE A 2 0.42 8.64 -8.87
N SER A 3 -0.48 9.50 -9.30
CA SER A 3 -1.56 9.97 -8.44
C SER A 3 -2.72 8.97 -8.45
N ALA A 4 -3.16 8.56 -7.26
CA ALA A 4 -4.12 7.48 -7.10
C ALA A 4 -5.23 7.90 -6.13
N PHE A 5 -6.48 7.89 -6.58
CA PHE A 5 -7.62 7.96 -5.68
C PHE A 5 -7.87 6.56 -5.10
N LEU A 6 -7.89 6.44 -3.78
CA LEU A 6 -8.07 5.18 -3.07
C LEU A 6 -9.52 5.07 -2.61
N ASP A 7 -10.21 4.05 -3.11
CA ASP A 7 -11.55 3.69 -2.70
C ASP A 7 -11.58 3.18 -1.24
N THR A 8 -12.70 3.39 -0.56
CA THR A 8 -13.01 2.82 0.76
C THR A 8 -12.72 1.32 0.81
N ASN A 9 -13.09 0.55 -0.22
CA ASN A 9 -12.92 -0.90 -0.22
C ASN A 9 -11.44 -1.32 -0.13
N VAL A 10 -10.53 -0.53 -0.71
CA VAL A 10 -9.08 -0.71 -0.63
C VAL A 10 -8.60 -0.35 0.77
N LEU A 11 -9.09 0.78 1.28
CA LEU A 11 -8.72 1.30 2.58
C LEU A 11 -9.26 0.48 3.76
N LEU A 12 -10.21 -0.43 3.56
CA LEU A 12 -10.62 -1.35 4.63
C LEU A 12 -9.48 -2.33 4.98
N GLY A 13 -8.69 -2.78 4.00
CA GLY A 13 -7.55 -3.69 4.22
C GLY A 13 -6.35 -2.97 4.85
N ILE A 14 -6.01 -3.31 6.09
CA ILE A 14 -4.91 -2.62 6.82
C ILE A 14 -3.55 -2.86 6.18
N THR A 15 -3.27 -4.10 5.75
CA THR A 15 -1.99 -4.47 5.12
C THR A 15 -1.78 -3.73 3.80
N GLU A 16 -2.80 -3.71 2.94
CA GLU A 16 -2.77 -3.00 1.68
C GLU A 16 -2.66 -1.48 1.87
N THR A 17 -3.41 -0.93 2.83
CA THR A 17 -3.34 0.50 3.15
C THR A 17 -1.95 0.89 3.62
N ASP A 18 -1.37 0.16 4.57
CA ASP A 18 -0.04 0.49 5.07
C ASP A 18 1.04 0.34 3.99
N LEU A 19 0.93 -0.66 3.11
CA LEU A 19 1.83 -0.79 1.96
C LEU A 19 1.69 0.40 0.99
N LEU A 20 0.47 0.78 0.61
CA LEU A 20 0.21 1.94 -0.26
C LEU A 20 0.75 3.23 0.37
N LEU A 21 0.47 3.49 1.64
CA LEU A 21 0.94 4.70 2.31
C LEU A 21 2.46 4.69 2.50
N SER A 22 3.07 3.54 2.78
CA SER A 22 4.53 3.39 2.87
C SER A 22 5.22 3.65 1.54
N LEU A 23 4.65 3.17 0.43
CA LEU A 23 5.13 3.43 -0.93
C LEU A 23 5.00 4.91 -1.32
N SER A 24 4.01 5.62 -0.76
CA SER A 24 3.88 7.07 -0.89
C SER A 24 4.95 7.81 -0.10
N GLU A 25 5.10 7.51 1.20
CA GLU A 25 5.96 8.25 2.13
C GLU A 25 7.45 8.01 1.84
N THR A 26 7.86 6.75 1.77
CA THR A 26 9.27 6.38 1.65
C THR A 26 9.74 6.42 0.21
N GLY A 27 8.91 5.91 -0.70
CA GLY A 27 9.30 5.69 -2.09
C GLY A 27 8.98 6.84 -3.03
N GLY A 28 8.09 7.77 -2.62
CA GLY A 28 7.56 8.81 -3.51
C GLY A 28 6.91 8.24 -4.78
N MET A 29 6.45 6.98 -4.71
CA MET A 29 6.01 6.23 -5.89
C MET A 29 4.58 6.59 -6.28
N LEU A 30 3.74 6.83 -5.27
CA LEU A 30 2.37 7.30 -5.45
C LEU A 30 2.10 8.57 -4.64
N ARG A 31 1.07 9.30 -5.08
CA ARG A 31 0.41 10.34 -4.33
C ARG A 31 -1.03 9.91 -4.09
N PRO A 32 -1.39 9.46 -2.88
CA PRO A 32 -2.74 9.01 -2.62
C PRO A 32 -3.70 10.20 -2.49
N TYR A 33 -4.97 9.97 -2.84
CA TYR A 33 -6.09 10.87 -2.62
C TYR A 33 -7.29 10.09 -2.07
N TRP A 34 -8.10 10.76 -1.28
CA TRP A 34 -9.39 10.27 -0.77
C TRP A 34 -10.29 11.47 -0.45
N SER A 35 -11.59 11.25 -0.28
CA SER A 35 -12.54 12.29 0.11
C SER A 35 -13.05 12.07 1.54
N GLU A 36 -13.78 13.05 2.07
CA GLU A 36 -14.50 12.88 3.34
C GLU A 36 -15.52 11.73 3.26
N TYR A 37 -16.16 11.53 2.10
CA TYR A 37 -17.08 10.41 1.85
C TYR A 37 -16.41 9.06 2.11
N VAL A 38 -15.20 8.86 1.57
CA VAL A 38 -14.40 7.64 1.81
C VAL A 38 -14.15 7.41 3.30
N PHE A 39 -13.87 8.47 4.06
CA PHE A 39 -13.66 8.36 5.50
C PHE A 39 -14.94 8.13 6.30
N ASP A 40 -16.07 8.65 5.83
CA ASP A 40 -17.37 8.37 6.44
C ASP A 40 -17.76 6.91 6.24
N GLU A 41 -17.57 6.36 5.03
CA GLU A 41 -17.77 4.94 4.77
C GLU A 41 -16.79 4.05 5.56
N LEU A 42 -15.51 4.46 5.69
CA LEU A 42 -14.56 3.74 6.55
C LEU A 42 -15.00 3.75 8.02
N LYS A 43 -15.54 4.86 8.53
CA LYS A 43 -16.05 4.93 9.92
C LYS A 43 -17.25 4.02 10.13
N GLU A 44 -18.06 3.82 9.09
CA GLU A 44 -19.23 2.96 9.15
C GLU A 44 -18.84 1.47 9.13
N HIS A 45 -17.99 1.05 8.17
CA HIS A 45 -17.74 -0.37 7.91
C HIS A 45 -16.52 -0.96 8.65
N LEU A 46 -15.51 -0.15 8.96
CA LEU A 46 -14.29 -0.65 9.62
C LEU A 46 -14.54 -1.19 11.04
N PRO A 47 -15.37 -0.55 11.89
CA PRO A 47 -15.66 -1.07 13.22
C PRO A 47 -16.27 -2.48 13.17
N GLU A 48 -17.22 -2.73 12.28
CA GLU A 48 -17.88 -4.03 12.12
C GLU A 48 -16.85 -5.13 11.78
N ARG A 49 -15.97 -4.87 10.81
CA ARG A 49 -14.89 -5.80 10.44
C ARG A 49 -13.91 -6.07 11.59
N LEU A 50 -13.60 -5.06 12.38
CA LEU A 50 -12.74 -5.23 13.55
C LEU A 50 -13.43 -6.07 14.62
N GLU A 51 -14.72 -5.88 14.87
CA GLU A 51 -15.50 -6.68 15.82
C GLU A 51 -15.57 -8.14 15.39
N GLU A 52 -15.79 -8.42 14.11
CA GLU A 52 -15.76 -9.77 13.53
C GLU A 52 -14.41 -10.47 13.76
N SER A 53 -13.31 -9.70 13.76
CA SER A 53 -11.95 -10.20 14.07
C SER A 53 -11.65 -10.34 15.58
N GLY A 54 -12.63 -10.05 16.45
CA GLY A 54 -12.50 -10.13 17.90
C GLY A 54 -11.78 -8.93 18.53
N SER A 55 -11.71 -7.80 17.83
CA SER A 55 -11.01 -6.60 18.31
C SER A 55 -11.88 -5.78 19.26
N GLU A 56 -11.45 -5.65 20.52
CA GLU A 56 -12.04 -4.71 21.48
C GLU A 56 -11.85 -3.24 21.04
N ASP A 57 -12.78 -2.36 21.43
CA ASP A 57 -12.78 -0.92 21.10
C ASP A 57 -12.67 -0.62 19.59
N ALA A 58 -13.32 -1.43 18.75
CA ALA A 58 -13.27 -1.36 17.30
C ALA A 58 -13.52 0.05 16.74
N PHE A 59 -14.60 0.71 17.15
CA PHE A 59 -14.91 2.08 16.74
C PHE A 59 -13.78 3.07 17.05
N ARG A 60 -13.21 2.99 18.26
CA ARG A 60 -12.10 3.85 18.68
C ARG A 60 -10.84 3.58 17.86
N LYS A 61 -10.59 2.33 17.44
CA LYS A 61 -9.46 1.97 16.57
C LYS A 61 -9.67 2.52 15.15
N ALA A 62 -10.87 2.38 14.60
CA ALA A 62 -11.23 2.95 13.30
C ALA A 62 -11.02 4.48 13.25
N CYS A 63 -11.49 5.21 14.27
CA CYS A 63 -11.25 6.65 14.38
C CYS A 63 -9.76 7.00 14.43
N ARG A 64 -8.97 6.28 15.25
CA ARG A 64 -7.52 6.50 15.34
C ARG A 64 -6.81 6.29 14.00
N ARG A 65 -7.21 5.27 13.24
CA ARG A 65 -6.66 5.00 11.91
C ARG A 65 -6.92 6.15 10.95
N ILE A 66 -8.16 6.64 10.91
CA ILE A 66 -8.54 7.76 10.05
C ILE A 66 -7.81 9.05 10.45
N ASP A 67 -7.71 9.33 11.75
CA ASP A 67 -6.97 10.49 12.26
C ASP A 67 -5.48 10.40 11.90
N ALA A 68 -4.88 9.21 11.99
CA ALA A 68 -3.50 8.99 11.58
C ALA A 68 -3.31 9.23 10.07
N MET A 69 -4.23 8.76 9.23
CA MET A 69 -4.19 9.02 7.79
C MET A 69 -4.34 10.51 7.45
N ARG A 70 -5.27 11.22 8.11
CA ARG A 70 -5.43 12.68 7.97
C ARG A 70 -4.15 13.42 8.36
N TYR A 71 -3.54 13.02 9.47
CA TYR A 71 -2.35 13.67 9.99
C TYR A 71 -1.12 13.42 9.10
N ALA A 72 -0.93 12.19 8.64
CA ALA A 72 0.21 11.82 7.79
C ALA A 72 0.11 12.40 6.38
N PHE A 73 -1.10 12.51 5.83
CA PHE A 73 -1.33 12.96 4.44
C PHE A 73 -2.42 14.03 4.36
N PRO A 74 -2.19 15.24 4.92
CA PRO A 74 -3.20 16.30 4.92
C PRO A 74 -3.57 16.77 3.50
N GLU A 75 -2.61 16.73 2.57
CA GLU A 75 -2.79 17.13 1.17
C GLU A 75 -3.56 16.09 0.32
N SER A 76 -3.79 14.88 0.85
CA SER A 76 -4.51 13.81 0.14
C SER A 76 -6.03 13.97 0.21
N MET A 77 -6.53 14.85 1.09
CA MET A 77 -7.97 15.09 1.23
C MET A 77 -8.52 15.92 0.07
N VAL A 78 -9.45 15.36 -0.69
CA VAL A 78 -10.21 16.06 -1.73
C VAL A 78 -11.42 16.76 -1.09
N PRO A 79 -11.49 18.10 -1.10
CA PRO A 79 -12.59 18.83 -0.46
C PRO A 79 -13.95 18.55 -1.11
N ALA A 80 -15.02 18.46 -0.30
CA ALA A 80 -16.41 18.33 -0.75
C ALA A 80 -16.79 19.34 -1.84
N SER A 81 -16.43 20.61 -1.62
CA SER A 81 -16.67 21.69 -2.58
C SER A 81 -16.05 21.49 -3.96
N LYS A 82 -15.07 20.59 -4.11
CA LYS A 82 -14.49 20.24 -5.41
C LYS A 82 -15.19 19.04 -6.04
N TRP A 83 -15.39 17.95 -5.29
CA TRP A 83 -15.89 16.71 -5.88
C TRP A 83 -17.40 16.73 -6.13
N GLU A 84 -18.20 17.45 -5.33
CA GLU A 84 -19.64 17.59 -5.57
C GLU A 84 -19.98 18.21 -6.94
N LEU A 85 -19.06 19.02 -7.49
CA LEU A 85 -19.21 19.61 -8.83
C LEU A 85 -19.21 18.56 -9.95
N TYR A 86 -18.66 17.38 -9.69
CA TYR A 86 -18.52 16.31 -10.67
C TYR A 86 -19.53 15.18 -10.46
N SER A 87 -20.37 15.21 -9.43
CA SER A 87 -21.32 14.11 -9.14
C SER A 87 -22.23 13.79 -10.32
N SER A 88 -22.86 14.79 -10.94
CA SER A 88 -23.79 14.56 -12.07
C SER A 88 -23.13 14.02 -13.34
N ILE A 89 -21.82 14.22 -13.52
CA ILE A 89 -21.10 13.62 -14.64
C ILE A 89 -20.56 12.23 -14.25
N ALA A 90 -20.09 12.05 -13.03
CA ALA A 90 -19.62 10.77 -12.49
C ALA A 90 -20.72 9.70 -12.48
N GLU A 91 -21.95 10.07 -12.08
CA GLU A 91 -23.11 9.18 -12.02
C GLU A 91 -23.37 8.43 -13.34
N LYS A 92 -22.99 9.00 -14.48
CA LYS A 92 -23.17 8.41 -15.82
C LYS A 92 -22.17 7.30 -16.15
N TYR A 93 -21.12 7.17 -15.35
CA TYR A 93 -19.98 6.29 -15.56
C TYR A 93 -19.80 5.27 -14.43
N VAL A 94 -20.80 5.17 -13.55
CA VAL A 94 -20.88 4.14 -12.51
C VAL A 94 -22.10 3.26 -12.77
N ASN A 95 -21.97 1.99 -12.44
CA ASN A 95 -23.06 1.02 -12.47
C ASN A 95 -23.75 0.92 -11.11
N ASP A 96 -23.03 1.22 -10.02
CA ASP A 96 -23.57 1.43 -8.68
C ASP A 96 -23.58 2.93 -8.36
N LEU A 97 -24.72 3.44 -7.90
CA LEU A 97 -24.87 4.87 -7.63
C LEU A 97 -24.10 5.32 -6.39
N ASP A 98 -23.84 4.41 -5.44
CA ASP A 98 -23.08 4.73 -4.23
C ASP A 98 -21.60 5.03 -4.56
N ASP A 99 -21.09 4.52 -5.69
CA ASP A 99 -19.74 4.80 -6.19
C ASP A 99 -19.60 6.16 -6.90
N THR A 100 -20.69 6.93 -7.04
CA THR A 100 -20.69 8.24 -7.72
C THR A 100 -19.69 9.21 -7.06
N GLN A 101 -19.68 9.24 -5.73
CA GLN A 101 -18.85 10.14 -4.92
C GLN A 101 -17.37 9.76 -5.03
N ILE A 102 -17.07 8.46 -5.14
CA ILE A 102 -15.72 7.92 -5.36
C ILE A 102 -15.17 8.41 -6.71
N LEU A 103 -15.95 8.22 -7.78
CA LEU A 103 -15.54 8.67 -9.11
C LEU A 103 -15.46 10.20 -9.20
N ALA A 104 -16.42 10.92 -8.61
CA ALA A 104 -16.41 12.37 -8.56
C ALA A 104 -15.15 12.92 -7.84
N GLY A 105 -14.75 12.29 -6.73
CA GLY A 105 -13.51 12.58 -6.03
C GLY A 105 -12.27 12.39 -6.90
N THR A 106 -12.24 11.27 -7.63
CA THR A 106 -11.15 10.92 -8.56
C THR A 106 -11.01 11.95 -9.68
N ILE A 107 -12.12 12.37 -10.29
CA ILE A 107 -12.12 13.40 -11.34
C ILE A 107 -11.65 14.75 -10.77
N ALA A 108 -12.15 15.12 -9.59
CA ALA A 108 -11.87 16.42 -8.98
C ALA A 108 -10.40 16.64 -8.59
N CYS A 109 -9.67 15.57 -8.27
CA CYS A 109 -8.23 15.65 -7.99
C CYS A 109 -7.35 15.40 -9.22
N ASN A 110 -7.95 15.13 -10.39
CA ASN A 110 -7.24 14.77 -11.62
C ASN A 110 -6.22 13.63 -11.37
N ALA A 111 -6.66 12.58 -10.68
CA ALA A 111 -5.82 11.42 -10.42
C ALA A 111 -5.53 10.65 -11.71
N ASP A 112 -4.33 10.07 -11.81
CA ASP A 112 -3.96 9.18 -12.92
C ASP A 112 -4.76 7.88 -12.85
N CYS A 113 -5.07 7.41 -11.63
CA CYS A 113 -5.87 6.21 -11.44
C CYS A 113 -6.88 6.27 -10.30
N LEU A 114 -7.96 5.51 -10.46
CA LEU A 114 -8.85 5.06 -9.39
C LEU A 114 -8.43 3.64 -9.01
N VAL A 115 -8.06 3.43 -7.74
CA VAL A 115 -7.75 2.12 -7.19
C VAL A 115 -8.96 1.62 -6.42
N THR A 116 -9.59 0.55 -6.93
CA THR A 116 -10.79 -0.07 -6.36
C THR A 116 -10.83 -1.55 -6.70
N ASP A 117 -11.26 -2.38 -5.75
CA ASP A 117 -11.47 -3.82 -6.01
C ASP A 117 -12.87 -4.13 -6.57
N ASN A 118 -13.75 -3.13 -6.61
CA ASN A 118 -15.12 -3.18 -7.12
C ASN A 118 -15.19 -2.76 -8.60
N LEU A 119 -14.26 -3.26 -9.44
CA LEU A 119 -14.11 -2.84 -10.84
C LEU A 119 -15.39 -2.91 -11.69
N LYS A 120 -16.29 -3.84 -11.37
CA LYS A 120 -17.58 -4.04 -12.06
C LYS A 120 -18.53 -2.85 -11.87
N ASP A 121 -18.34 -2.05 -10.83
CA ASP A 121 -19.24 -0.96 -10.46
C ASP A 121 -18.92 0.34 -11.22
N PHE A 122 -17.90 0.30 -12.10
CA PHE A 122 -17.45 1.42 -12.92
C PHE A 122 -17.47 1.10 -14.42
N ASP A 123 -17.89 2.06 -15.25
CA ASP A 123 -17.64 2.02 -16.71
C ASP A 123 -16.18 2.41 -17.01
N ILE A 124 -15.27 1.46 -16.79
CA ILE A 124 -13.82 1.64 -16.96
C ILE A 124 -13.46 2.23 -18.32
N LYS A 125 -14.16 1.81 -19.40
CA LYS A 125 -13.87 2.28 -20.76
C LYS A 125 -14.33 3.73 -20.94
N GLY A 126 -15.51 4.07 -20.44
CA GLY A 126 -16.02 5.44 -20.46
C GLY A 126 -15.13 6.39 -19.66
N ILE A 127 -14.74 5.98 -18.45
CA ILE A 127 -13.87 6.75 -17.55
C ILE A 127 -12.52 7.04 -18.21
N GLN A 128 -11.83 6.01 -18.69
CA GLN A 128 -10.53 6.15 -19.35
C GLN A 128 -10.60 7.02 -20.60
N ARG A 129 -11.68 6.92 -21.37
CA ARG A 129 -11.86 7.69 -22.61
C ARG A 129 -12.15 9.16 -22.35
N LEU A 130 -13.00 9.47 -21.37
CA LEU A 130 -13.45 10.84 -21.13
C LEU A 130 -12.50 11.62 -20.23
N PHE A 131 -11.98 10.98 -19.18
CA PHE A 131 -11.18 11.64 -18.15
C PHE A 131 -9.70 11.29 -18.20
N GLY A 132 -9.31 10.26 -18.97
CA GLY A 132 -7.94 9.78 -18.99
C GLY A 132 -7.54 8.98 -17.74
N ILE A 133 -8.48 8.70 -16.84
CA ILE A 133 -8.26 8.00 -15.56
C ILE A 133 -8.26 6.49 -15.80
N SER A 134 -7.24 5.80 -15.29
CA SER A 134 -7.20 4.33 -15.27
C SER A 134 -7.88 3.77 -14.02
N THR A 135 -8.89 2.93 -14.18
CA THR A 135 -9.50 2.19 -13.06
C THR A 135 -8.82 0.83 -12.91
N THR A 136 -8.24 0.54 -11.75
CA THR A 136 -7.43 -0.66 -11.53
C THR A 136 -7.67 -1.27 -10.15
N SER A 137 -7.48 -2.59 -10.02
CA SER A 137 -7.54 -3.26 -8.72
C SER A 137 -6.30 -2.97 -7.88
N THR A 138 -6.41 -3.21 -6.57
CA THR A 138 -5.28 -3.03 -5.64
C THR A 138 -4.08 -3.88 -6.04
N ASP A 139 -4.32 -5.15 -6.43
CA ASP A 139 -3.28 -6.08 -6.86
C ASP A 139 -2.58 -5.61 -8.14
N MET A 140 -3.34 -5.17 -9.14
CA MET A 140 -2.79 -4.69 -10.41
C MET A 140 -2.05 -3.36 -10.26
N PHE A 141 -2.56 -2.47 -9.39
CA PHE A 141 -1.88 -1.23 -9.06
C PHE A 141 -0.52 -1.49 -8.40
N LEU A 142 -0.47 -2.34 -7.37
CA LEU A 142 0.78 -2.67 -6.69
C LEU A 142 1.79 -3.34 -7.62
N GLN A 143 1.36 -4.24 -8.52
CA GLN A 143 2.23 -4.81 -9.56
C GLN A 143 2.81 -3.73 -10.47
N THR A 144 1.97 -2.78 -10.91
CA THR A 144 2.42 -1.66 -11.75
C THR A 144 3.50 -0.85 -11.04
N VAL A 145 3.25 -0.48 -9.78
CA VAL A 145 4.21 0.26 -8.95
C VAL A 145 5.50 -0.55 -8.78
N PHE A 146 5.40 -1.85 -8.50
CA PHE A 146 6.52 -2.76 -8.34
C PHE A 146 7.37 -2.88 -9.62
N HIS A 147 6.76 -3.14 -10.79
CA HIS A 147 7.50 -3.28 -12.05
C HIS A 147 8.13 -1.96 -12.51
N CYS A 148 7.52 -0.82 -12.19
CA CYS A 148 8.10 0.48 -12.50
C CYS A 148 9.35 0.78 -11.67
N HIS A 149 9.35 0.49 -10.36
CA HIS A 149 10.53 0.69 -9.51
C HIS A 149 10.71 -0.41 -8.45
N PRO A 150 11.20 -1.60 -8.84
CA PRO A 150 11.23 -2.77 -7.95
C PRO A 150 12.14 -2.57 -6.73
N THR A 151 13.26 -1.86 -6.89
CA THR A 151 14.17 -1.56 -5.76
C THR A 151 13.51 -0.64 -4.73
N VAL A 152 12.88 0.44 -5.18
CA VAL A 152 12.25 1.42 -4.29
C VAL A 152 11.02 0.81 -3.60
N PHE A 153 10.24 0.00 -4.32
CA PHE A 153 9.15 -0.76 -3.73
C PHE A 153 9.66 -1.67 -2.62
N TRP A 154 10.68 -2.48 -2.92
CA TRP A 154 11.25 -3.43 -1.97
C TRP A 154 11.75 -2.74 -0.70
N ASP A 155 12.52 -1.67 -0.84
CA ASP A 155 13.08 -0.93 0.29
C ASP A 155 11.97 -0.26 1.13
N SER A 156 10.89 0.20 0.49
CA SER A 156 9.73 0.78 1.18
C SER A 156 8.94 -0.28 1.95
N ALA A 157 8.70 -1.45 1.32
CA ALA A 157 8.04 -2.58 1.96
C ALA A 157 8.90 -3.15 3.11
N GLU A 158 10.23 -3.17 2.97
CA GLU A 158 11.12 -3.62 4.05
C GLU A 158 11.07 -2.67 5.24
N LYS A 159 11.09 -1.34 5.00
CA LYS A 159 10.93 -0.36 6.07
C LYS A 159 9.56 -0.45 6.75
N MET A 160 8.50 -0.68 5.98
CA MET A 160 7.16 -0.92 6.49
C MET A 160 7.15 -2.06 7.49
N VAL A 161 7.56 -3.24 7.03
CA VAL A 161 7.61 -4.47 7.83
C VAL A 161 8.52 -4.33 9.07
N ARG A 162 9.64 -3.59 8.98
CA ARG A 162 10.53 -3.34 10.13
C ARG A 162 9.90 -2.48 11.22
N ARG A 163 8.88 -1.66 10.91
CA ARG A 163 8.12 -0.92 11.93
C ARG A 163 7.16 -1.83 12.69
N HIS A 164 6.88 -3.03 12.19
CA HIS A 164 5.84 -3.85 12.77
C HIS A 164 6.29 -4.67 13.98
N ASN A 165 5.50 -4.60 15.06
CA ASN A 165 5.63 -5.51 16.20
C ASN A 165 4.80 -6.79 16.06
N LYS A 166 3.89 -6.85 15.08
CA LYS A 166 3.08 -8.03 14.74
C LYS A 166 3.24 -8.34 13.25
N PRO A 167 2.94 -9.57 12.79
CA PRO A 167 3.02 -9.88 11.37
C PRO A 167 2.30 -8.85 10.46
N PRO A 168 2.83 -8.57 9.26
CA PRO A 168 4.07 -9.14 8.72
C PRO A 168 5.33 -8.52 9.33
N GLN A 169 6.30 -9.36 9.70
CA GLN A 169 7.64 -8.98 10.17
C GLN A 169 8.75 -9.35 9.18
N THR A 170 8.40 -10.03 8.09
CA THR A 170 9.27 -10.26 6.93
C THR A 170 8.53 -9.95 5.63
N LEU A 171 9.28 -9.73 4.54
CA LEU A 171 8.68 -9.54 3.21
C LEU A 171 8.02 -10.82 2.68
N GLU A 172 8.48 -11.99 3.13
CA GLU A 172 7.86 -13.28 2.81
C GLU A 172 6.49 -13.41 3.50
N GLU A 173 6.40 -13.05 4.79
CA GLU A 173 5.12 -12.96 5.48
C GLU A 173 4.18 -11.93 4.83
N LEU A 174 4.71 -10.77 4.44
CA LEU A 174 3.93 -9.77 3.71
C LEU A 174 3.37 -10.36 2.41
N SER A 175 4.19 -11.04 1.60
CA SER A 175 3.70 -11.68 0.37
C SER A 175 2.65 -12.76 0.64
N ASN A 176 2.78 -13.55 1.71
CA ASN A 176 1.80 -14.56 2.07
C ASN A 176 0.46 -13.94 2.49
N ILE A 177 0.49 -12.91 3.33
CA ILE A 177 -0.71 -12.18 3.75
C ILE A 177 -1.40 -11.53 2.54
N LEU A 178 -0.63 -10.88 1.67
CA LEU A 178 -1.16 -10.29 0.43
C LEU A 178 -1.83 -11.35 -0.45
N LYS A 179 -1.22 -12.54 -0.58
CA LYS A 179 -1.80 -13.66 -1.32
C LYS A 179 -3.10 -14.16 -0.70
N ASP A 180 -3.16 -14.27 0.63
CA ASP A 180 -4.38 -14.68 1.37
C ASP A 180 -5.51 -13.66 1.20
N HIS A 181 -5.17 -12.37 1.05
CA HIS A 181 -6.12 -11.30 0.71
C HIS A 181 -6.49 -11.27 -0.79
N GLY A 182 -5.98 -12.20 -1.61
CA GLY A 182 -6.24 -12.28 -3.04
C GLY A 182 -5.33 -11.42 -3.91
N ARG A 183 -4.28 -10.80 -3.35
CA ARG A 183 -3.26 -10.01 -4.08
C ARG A 183 -2.16 -10.92 -4.66
N THR A 184 -2.62 -11.90 -5.43
CA THR A 184 -1.76 -13.00 -5.89
C THR A 184 -0.69 -12.56 -6.89
N GLY A 185 -0.93 -11.50 -7.68
CA GLY A 185 0.03 -10.99 -8.64
C GLY A 185 1.22 -10.35 -7.95
N ILE A 186 0.98 -9.34 -7.10
CA ILE A 186 2.07 -8.67 -6.37
C ILE A 186 2.80 -9.63 -5.44
N ALA A 187 2.09 -10.55 -4.77
CA ALA A 187 2.72 -11.56 -3.93
C ALA A 187 3.71 -12.42 -4.74
N SER A 188 3.32 -12.87 -5.93
CA SER A 188 4.18 -13.67 -6.81
C SER A 188 5.41 -12.89 -7.29
N ASP A 189 5.25 -11.60 -7.58
CA ASP A 189 6.35 -10.70 -7.96
C ASP A 189 7.35 -10.50 -6.82
N MET A 190 6.86 -10.27 -5.60
CA MET A 190 7.68 -10.15 -4.40
C MET A 190 8.45 -11.45 -4.11
N GLU A 191 7.79 -12.60 -4.20
CA GLU A 191 8.45 -13.91 -4.05
C GLU A 191 9.56 -14.11 -5.11
N ALA A 192 9.31 -13.70 -6.36
CA ALA A 192 10.29 -13.82 -7.45
C ALA A 192 11.52 -12.93 -7.22
N GLU A 193 11.31 -11.70 -6.76
CA GLU A 193 12.39 -10.78 -6.42
C GLU A 193 13.17 -11.24 -5.18
N ALA A 194 12.50 -11.82 -4.17
CA ALA A 194 13.15 -12.45 -3.04
C ALA A 194 14.14 -13.54 -3.48
N ARG A 195 13.69 -14.45 -4.36
CA ARG A 195 14.53 -15.51 -4.94
C ARG A 195 15.73 -14.94 -5.70
N LYS A 196 15.50 -13.90 -6.52
CA LYS A 196 16.57 -13.23 -7.27
C LYS A 196 17.61 -12.58 -6.36
N ARG A 197 17.18 -11.93 -5.28
CA ARG A 197 18.08 -11.31 -4.28
C ARG A 197 18.83 -12.35 -3.45
N GLN A 198 18.21 -13.49 -3.12
CA GLN A 198 18.91 -14.62 -2.49
C GLN A 198 20.01 -15.20 -3.40
N ILE A 199 19.73 -15.41 -4.69
CA ILE A 199 20.73 -15.87 -5.66
C ILE A 199 21.89 -14.86 -5.79
N THR A 200 21.58 -13.57 -5.75
CA THR A 200 22.58 -12.49 -5.87
C THR A 200 23.40 -12.29 -4.59
N SER A 201 22.85 -12.62 -3.41
CA SER A 201 23.50 -12.51 -2.11
C SER A 201 24.26 -13.77 -1.68
N LEU A 202 24.04 -14.91 -2.35
CA LEU A 202 24.95 -16.06 -2.23
C LEU A 202 26.38 -15.57 -2.49
N PRO A 203 27.34 -15.91 -1.62
CA PRO A 203 28.71 -15.46 -1.82
C PRO A 203 29.15 -15.93 -3.20
N ARG A 204 29.59 -14.98 -4.05
CA ARG A 204 30.45 -15.33 -5.18
C ARG A 204 31.53 -16.19 -4.56
N VAL A 205 31.60 -17.46 -4.96
CA VAL A 205 32.66 -18.39 -4.54
C VAL A 205 33.96 -17.59 -4.53
N SER A 206 34.53 -17.40 -3.34
CA SER A 206 35.68 -16.52 -3.18
C SER A 206 36.78 -17.03 -4.11
N GLN A 207 37.04 -16.31 -5.20
CA GLN A 207 38.29 -16.50 -5.89
C GLN A 207 39.37 -16.01 -4.93
N HIS A 208 40.18 -16.97 -4.48
CA HIS A 208 41.30 -16.86 -3.53
C HIS A 208 40.91 -16.55 -2.08
N GLN A 209 40.68 -17.61 -1.30
CA GLN A 209 41.09 -17.60 0.11
C GLN A 209 42.61 -17.36 0.16
N GLY A 210 43.02 -16.17 0.59
CA GLY A 210 44.42 -15.89 0.91
C GLY A 210 44.88 -16.84 2.01
N ARG A 211 45.94 -17.59 1.75
CA ARG A 211 46.64 -18.41 2.72
C ARG A 211 47.75 -17.57 3.34
N ASP A 212 47.98 -17.71 4.65
CA ASP A 212 49.22 -17.22 5.23
C ASP A 212 50.42 -18.00 4.64
N SER A 213 51.66 -17.59 4.96
CA SER A 213 52.87 -18.29 4.52
C SER A 213 52.99 -19.74 5.02
N LEU A 214 52.02 -20.21 5.83
CA LEU A 214 51.95 -21.54 6.43
C LEU A 214 50.67 -22.32 6.04
N GLY A 215 49.81 -21.78 5.16
CA GLY A 215 48.63 -22.46 4.63
C GLY A 215 47.34 -22.44 5.46
N ARG A 216 47.20 -21.60 6.50
CA ARG A 216 46.02 -21.59 7.40
C ARG A 216 44.97 -20.54 7.02
N PHE A 217 43.69 -20.84 7.29
CA PHE A 217 42.56 -19.93 7.04
C PHE A 217 42.29 -19.01 8.25
N THR A 218 42.06 -17.72 8.02
CA THR A 218 41.74 -16.72 9.06
C THR A 218 40.26 -16.34 9.07
N ALA A 219 39.63 -16.21 10.24
CA ALA A 219 38.22 -15.84 10.44
C ALA A 219 38.04 -14.33 10.72
N ILE A 220 36.88 -13.76 10.36
CA ILE A 220 36.49 -12.35 10.64
C ILE A 220 35.21 -12.33 11.50
N GLN A 221 35.19 -11.45 12.52
CA GLN A 221 34.16 -11.22 13.55
C GLN A 221 33.19 -10.06 13.18
N GLY A 222 31.99 -10.02 13.79
CA GLY A 222 30.87 -9.05 13.62
C GLY A 222 31.16 -7.58 14.03
N ASP A 223 30.22 -6.64 14.15
CA ASP A 223 28.82 -6.67 14.61
C ASP A 223 28.11 -5.28 14.40
N ASP A 224 26.79 -5.25 14.61
CA ASP A 224 25.85 -4.17 15.06
C ASP A 224 25.79 -2.77 14.38
N SER A 225 24.66 -2.25 13.89
CA SER A 225 23.31 -1.93 14.43
C SER A 225 23.21 -0.56 15.14
N ASP A 226 22.25 0.28 14.70
CA ASP A 226 21.49 1.26 15.50
C ASP A 226 20.71 2.27 14.60
N LEU A 227 19.38 2.40 14.81
CA LEU A 227 18.60 3.66 14.84
C LEU A 227 17.06 3.40 14.77
N PHE A 228 16.38 3.54 15.92
CA PHE A 228 14.94 3.79 16.15
C PHE A 228 14.72 5.33 16.29
N ASP A 229 13.56 6.00 16.26
CA ASP A 229 12.12 5.63 16.37
C ASP A 229 11.26 6.84 15.90
N VAL A 230 10.09 6.61 15.27
CA VAL A 230 9.05 7.66 14.99
C VAL A 230 7.61 7.16 15.23
N TRP A 231 7.38 5.86 15.40
CA TRP A 231 6.04 5.30 15.54
C TRP A 231 5.89 4.76 16.96
N GLY A 232 4.75 5.00 17.62
CA GLY A 232 4.52 4.62 19.03
C GLY A 232 4.82 3.14 19.33
N PRO A 233 4.67 2.66 20.58
CA PRO A 233 5.34 1.47 21.11
C PRO A 233 5.08 0.13 20.38
N ASN A 234 4.13 0.09 19.45
CA ASN A 234 3.80 -1.08 18.63
C ASN A 234 4.18 -0.95 17.14
N GLY A 235 4.63 0.24 16.71
CA GLY A 235 4.98 0.61 15.33
C GLY A 235 3.91 0.37 14.25
N ASN A 236 2.78 -0.22 14.64
CA ASN A 236 1.56 -0.38 13.86
C ASN A 236 0.50 0.49 14.51
N GLY A 237 0.00 1.48 13.75
CA GLY A 237 -1.28 2.09 14.05
C GLY A 237 -2.34 1.02 14.22
N TYR A 238 -3.28 1.27 15.14
CA TYR A 238 -4.37 0.33 15.44
C TYR A 238 -5.29 0.08 14.25
#